data_AF-A0A2R6NAP2-F1
#
_entry.id   AF-A0A2R6NAP2-F1
#
_cell.length_a   1.000
_cell.length_b   1.000
_cell.length_c   1.000
_cell.angle_alpha   90.00
_cell.angle_beta   90.00
_cell.angle_gamma   90.00
#
_symmetry.space_group_name_H-M   'P 1'
#
loop_
_entity.id
_entity.type
_entity.pdbx_description
1 polymer ?
#
loop_
_entity_poly.entity_id
_entity_poly.type
_entity_poly.pdbx_seq_one_letter_code
_entity_poly.pdbx_strand_id
1 'polypeptide(L)'
;MERQGRLASSAGDRRALPVVVLGLLVGIVPSLTVRPPDGGGPVVVGVYALWVVAGVVGLGTVAAGLRSYRTGDFRPAMTAATTVTGLIAVIAIGGLVETSGGPLIPLWAWLAAGALAVGVALAVTNRFVGE
;
A
#
# COMPACT_ATOMS: atom_id res chain seq x y z
N MET A 1 -19.16 -41.05 1.51
CA MET A 1 -18.03 -40.53 0.70
C MET A 1 -18.15 -39.01 0.43
N GLU A 2 -18.71 -38.22 1.35
CA GLU A 2 -18.96 -36.77 1.10
C GLU A 2 -17.95 -35.82 1.78
N ARG A 3 -17.04 -36.33 2.61
CA ARG A 3 -16.04 -35.49 3.31
C ARG A 3 -14.83 -35.10 2.45
N GLN A 4 -14.57 -35.82 1.35
CA GLN A 4 -13.41 -35.54 0.49
C GLN A 4 -13.66 -34.40 -0.52
N GLY A 5 -14.91 -34.08 -0.84
CA GLY A 5 -15.25 -32.94 -1.71
C GLY A 5 -15.06 -31.56 -1.05
N ARG A 6 -15.05 -31.49 0.28
CA ARG A 6 -14.87 -30.21 1.02
C ARG A 6 -13.42 -29.82 1.23
N LEU A 7 -12.49 -30.77 1.21
CA LEU A 7 -11.06 -30.51 1.40
C LEU A 7 -10.38 -29.94 0.14
N ALA A 8 -11.01 -30.07 -1.03
CA ALA A 8 -10.48 -29.55 -2.29
C ALA A 8 -10.93 -28.11 -2.62
N SER A 9 -11.88 -27.52 -1.89
CA SER A 9 -12.39 -26.15 -2.16
C SER A 9 -11.93 -25.08 -1.16
N SER A 10 -11.12 -25.43 -0.15
CA SER A 10 -10.54 -24.48 0.80
C SER A 10 -9.21 -23.88 0.32
N ALA A 11 -8.95 -23.85 -0.98
CA ALA A 11 -7.84 -23.07 -1.50
C ALA A 11 -8.26 -21.59 -1.39
N GLY A 12 -7.74 -20.88 -0.38
CA GLY A 12 -7.96 -19.46 -0.19
C GLY A 12 -7.76 -18.67 -1.49
N ASP A 13 -8.45 -17.54 -1.65
CA ASP A 13 -8.47 -16.82 -2.92
C ASP A 13 -7.04 -16.37 -3.30
N ARG A 14 -6.46 -17.07 -4.29
CA ARG A 14 -5.10 -16.84 -4.77
C ARG A 14 -4.92 -15.43 -5.36
N ARG A 15 -6.02 -14.75 -5.69
CA ARG A 15 -6.02 -13.35 -6.14
C ARG A 15 -5.52 -12.38 -5.06
N ALA A 16 -5.48 -12.80 -3.79
CA ALA A 16 -4.94 -11.99 -2.69
C ALA A 16 -3.40 -12.08 -2.55
N LEU A 17 -2.74 -13.07 -3.17
CA LEU A 17 -1.28 -13.23 -3.10
C LEU A 17 -0.49 -12.03 -3.66
N PRO A 18 -0.86 -11.44 -4.82
CA PRO A 18 -0.22 -10.22 -5.31
C PRO A 18 -0.27 -9.06 -4.32
N VAL A 19 -1.31 -8.96 -3.49
CA VAL A 19 -1.43 -7.89 -2.48
C VAL A 19 -0.45 -8.10 -1.32
N VAL A 20 -0.21 -9.36 -0.93
CA VAL A 20 0.84 -9.69 0.04
C VAL A 20 2.21 -9.30 -0.51
N VAL A 21 2.50 -9.63 -1.78
CA VAL A 21 3.76 -9.25 -2.44
C VAL A 21 3.89 -7.73 -2.51
N LEU A 22 2.83 -7.02 -2.88
CA LEU A 22 2.80 -5.56 -2.91
C LEU A 22 3.14 -4.97 -1.54
N GLY A 23 2.54 -5.48 -0.46
CA GLY A 23 2.84 -5.02 0.90
C GLY A 23 4.30 -5.24 1.30
N LEU A 24 4.88 -6.39 0.94
CA LEU A 24 6.31 -6.64 1.17
C LEU A 24 7.20 -5.67 0.39
N LEU A 25 6.88 -5.44 -0.90
CA LEU A 25 7.62 -4.49 -1.72
C LEU A 25 7.56 -3.07 -1.14
N VAL A 26 6.38 -2.61 -0.74
CA VAL A 26 6.20 -1.29 -0.12
C VAL A 26 7.02 -1.15 1.17
N GLY A 27 7.09 -2.19 1.99
CA GLY A 27 7.86 -2.17 3.23
C GLY A 27 9.37 -2.21 3.02
N ILE A 28 9.85 -2.93 1.99
CA ILE A 28 11.28 -3.21 1.81
C ILE A 28 11.93 -2.22 0.83
N VAL A 29 11.29 -1.90 -0.29
CA VAL A 29 11.90 -1.11 -1.38
C VAL A 29 12.48 0.22 -0.88
N PRO A 30 11.82 1.00 0.00
CA PRO A 30 12.35 2.28 0.47
C PRO A 30 13.69 2.17 1.20
N SER A 31 13.95 1.07 1.92
CA SER A 31 15.24 0.87 2.59
C SER A 31 16.36 0.44 1.65
N LEU A 32 15.99 -0.13 0.50
CA LEU A 32 16.94 -0.48 -0.56
C LEU A 32 17.30 0.71 -1.45
N THR A 33 16.36 1.63 -1.67
CA THR A 33 16.52 2.74 -2.63
C THR A 33 16.92 4.06 -1.99
N VAL A 34 16.54 4.32 -0.73
CA VAL A 34 16.82 5.58 -0.04
C VAL A 34 17.80 5.31 1.09
N ARG A 35 19.05 5.77 0.96
CA ARG A 35 20.06 5.66 2.02
C ARG A 35 20.17 6.95 2.82
N PRO A 36 20.29 6.87 4.16
CA PRO A 36 20.56 8.05 4.97
C PRO A 36 21.97 8.59 4.65
N PRO A 37 22.15 9.92 4.59
CA PRO A 37 23.47 10.52 4.43
C PRO A 37 24.37 10.27 5.66
N ASP A 38 25.67 10.08 5.44
CA ASP A 38 26.63 9.67 6.48
C ASP A 38 26.87 10.74 7.57
N GLY A 39 26.51 12.00 7.31
CA GLY A 39 26.81 13.16 8.16
C GLY A 39 25.88 13.37 9.36
N GLY A 40 24.89 12.50 9.58
CA GLY A 40 23.88 12.71 10.64
C GLY A 40 23.00 13.94 10.39
N GLY A 41 22.02 14.17 11.28
CA GLY A 41 21.16 15.36 11.25
C GLY A 41 19.71 15.10 10.83
N PRO A 42 18.90 16.17 10.68
CA PRO A 42 17.45 16.09 10.51
C PRO A 42 17.01 15.26 9.28
N VAL A 43 17.81 15.28 8.22
CA VAL A 43 17.55 14.52 7.00
C VAL A 43 17.61 13.01 7.27
N VAL A 44 18.57 12.55 8.08
CA VAL A 44 18.71 11.14 8.46
C VAL A 44 17.48 10.67 9.24
N VAL A 45 16.98 11.50 10.17
CA VAL A 45 15.74 11.23 10.93
C VAL A 45 14.55 11.11 9.98
N GLY A 46 14.46 11.99 8.98
CA GLY A 46 13.43 11.93 7.94
C GLY A 46 13.46 10.63 7.13
N VAL A 47 14.65 10.14 6.76
CA VAL A 47 14.82 8.87 6.05
C VAL A 47 14.37 7.68 6.91
N TYR A 48 14.74 7.65 8.19
CA TYR A 48 14.28 6.59 9.09
C TYR A 48 12.76 6.65 9.34
N ALA A 49 12.20 7.84 9.49
CA ALA A 49 10.75 8.02 9.61
C ALA A 49 10.03 7.48 8.37
N LEU A 50 10.55 7.77 7.16
CA LEU A 50 10.04 7.20 5.91
C LEU A 50 10.09 5.67 5.94
N TRP A 51 11.20 5.06 6.36
CA TRP A 51 11.32 3.60 6.45
C TRP A 51 10.32 2.98 7.43
N VAL A 52 10.12 3.60 8.59
CA VAL A 52 9.14 3.15 9.59
C VAL A 52 7.73 3.22 9.03
N VAL A 53 7.35 4.34 8.41
CA VAL A 53 6.03 4.52 7.80
C VAL A 53 5.81 3.51 6.68
N ALA A 54 6.79 3.33 5.78
CA ALA A 54 6.74 2.34 4.72
C ALA A 54 6.59 0.92 5.28
N GLY A 55 7.33 0.57 6.33
CA GLY A 55 7.21 -0.71 7.02
C GLY A 55 5.81 -0.94 7.59
N VAL A 56 5.24 0.06 8.27
CA VAL A 56 3.88 -0.03 8.82
C VAL A 56 2.83 -0.19 7.72
N VAL A 57 2.91 0.60 6.65
CA VAL A 57 1.99 0.51 5.50
C VAL A 57 2.14 -0.85 4.80
N GLY A 58 3.37 -1.33 4.61
CA GLY A 58 3.66 -2.63 4.03
C GLY A 58 3.09 -3.77 4.85
N LEU A 59 3.30 -3.77 6.16
CA LEU A 59 2.73 -4.75 7.09
C LEU A 59 1.20 -4.73 7.10
N GLY A 60 0.59 -3.55 7.10
CA GLY A 60 -0.88 -3.41 7.01
C GLY A 60 -1.43 -4.01 5.72
N THR A 61 -0.74 -3.79 4.60
CA THR A 61 -1.10 -4.33 3.28
C THR A 61 -0.95 -5.86 3.25
N VAL A 62 0.14 -6.40 3.81
CA VAL A 62 0.34 -7.85 3.98
C VAL A 62 -0.77 -8.45 4.83
N ALA A 63 -1.10 -7.84 5.96
CA ALA A 63 -2.16 -8.31 6.85
C ALA A 63 -3.53 -8.32 6.15
N ALA A 64 -3.83 -7.30 5.33
CA ALA A 64 -5.06 -7.24 4.54
C ALA A 64 -5.12 -8.36 3.48
N GLY A 65 -4.01 -8.60 2.76
CA GLY A 65 -3.90 -9.69 1.79
C GLY A 65 -4.03 -11.08 2.44
N LEU A 66 -3.37 -11.30 3.59
CA LEU A 66 -3.46 -12.55 4.33
C LEU A 66 -4.85 -12.78 4.92
N ARG A 67 -5.49 -11.73 5.45
CA ARG A 67 -6.87 -11.79 5.91
C ARG A 67 -7.77 -12.22 4.77
N SER A 68 -7.68 -11.55 3.63
CA SER A 68 -8.46 -11.87 2.44
C SER A 68 -8.25 -13.31 1.95
N TYR A 69 -7.00 -13.77 1.90
CA TYR A 69 -6.67 -15.15 1.55
C TYR A 69 -7.33 -16.17 2.50
N ARG A 70 -7.35 -15.89 3.81
CA ARG A 70 -7.93 -16.77 4.83
C ARG A 70 -9.46 -16.74 4.86
N THR A 71 -10.07 -15.57 4.67
CA THR A 71 -11.52 -15.39 4.81
C THR A 71 -12.29 -15.54 3.50
N GLY A 72 -11.61 -15.54 2.35
CA GLY A 72 -12.25 -15.53 1.02
C GLY A 72 -12.88 -14.18 0.65
N ASP A 73 -13.07 -13.27 1.61
CA ASP A 73 -13.47 -11.89 1.36
C ASP A 73 -12.34 -11.08 0.69
N PHE A 74 -12.56 -10.67 -0.55
CA PHE A 74 -11.59 -9.91 -1.34
C PHE A 74 -11.53 -8.41 -1.01
N ARG A 75 -12.53 -7.87 -0.28
CA ARG A 75 -12.63 -6.43 0.02
C ARG A 75 -11.37 -5.86 0.70
N PRO A 76 -10.80 -6.50 1.75
CA PRO A 76 -9.63 -5.93 2.43
C PRO A 76 -8.41 -5.84 1.51
N ALA A 77 -8.19 -6.86 0.68
CA ALA A 77 -7.07 -6.90 -0.25
C ALA A 77 -7.22 -5.85 -1.36
N MET A 78 -8.43 -5.71 -1.92
CA MET A 78 -8.70 -4.70 -2.95
C MET A 78 -8.55 -3.27 -2.42
N THR A 79 -9.09 -2.98 -1.23
CA THR A 79 -8.93 -1.65 -0.61
C THR A 79 -7.46 -1.34 -0.34
N ALA A 80 -6.71 -2.28 0.21
CA ALA A 80 -5.29 -2.08 0.49
C ALA A 80 -4.49 -1.85 -0.81
N ALA A 81 -4.70 -2.68 -1.82
CA ALA A 81 -4.01 -2.54 -3.11
C ALA A 81 -4.32 -1.19 -3.78
N THR A 82 -5.59 -0.83 -3.91
CA THR A 82 -6.00 0.43 -4.54
C THR A 82 -5.51 1.65 -3.77
N THR A 83 -5.56 1.62 -2.43
CA THR A 83 -5.04 2.70 -1.58
C THR A 83 -3.54 2.86 -1.77
N VAL A 84 -2.78 1.77 -1.66
CA VAL A 84 -1.31 1.79 -1.81
C VAL A 84 -0.93 2.29 -3.20
N THR A 85 -1.54 1.77 -4.25
CA THR A 85 -1.27 2.22 -5.62
C THR A 85 -1.61 3.69 -5.79
N GLY A 86 -2.73 4.16 -5.25
CA GLY A 86 -3.12 5.57 -5.28
C GLY A 86 -2.11 6.48 -4.56
N LEU A 87 -1.66 6.08 -3.37
CA LEU A 87 -0.64 6.82 -2.61
C LEU A 87 0.71 6.87 -3.35
N ILE A 88 1.14 5.75 -3.95
CA ILE A 88 2.35 5.71 -4.78
C ILE A 88 2.22 6.69 -5.95
N ALA A 89 1.07 6.72 -6.62
CA ALA A 89 0.82 7.67 -7.71
C ALA A 89 0.89 9.12 -7.24
N VAL A 90 0.25 9.45 -6.11
CA VAL A 90 0.30 10.80 -5.51
C VAL A 90 1.75 11.21 -5.23
N ILE A 91 2.52 10.34 -4.58
CA ILE A 91 3.94 10.60 -4.26
C ILE A 91 4.77 10.76 -5.53
N ALA A 92 4.62 9.86 -6.50
CA ALA A 92 5.40 9.90 -7.75
C ALA A 92 5.10 11.16 -8.56
N ILE A 93 3.83 11.55 -8.69
CA ILE A 93 3.41 12.74 -9.44
C ILE A 93 3.90 14.00 -8.73
N GLY A 94 3.63 14.14 -7.43
CA GLY A 94 4.04 15.35 -6.70
C GLY A 94 5.57 15.47 -6.62
N GLY A 95 6.28 14.36 -6.43
CA GLY A 95 7.75 14.33 -6.46
C GLY A 95 8.30 14.71 -7.84
N LEU A 96 7.68 14.25 -8.93
CA LEU A 96 8.05 14.67 -10.28
C LEU A 96 7.84 16.18 -10.50
N VAL A 97 6.73 16.74 -10.00
CA VAL A 97 6.46 18.18 -10.09
C VAL A 97 7.54 19.00 -9.38
N GLU A 98 7.88 18.62 -8.14
CA GLU A 98 8.90 19.34 -7.37
C GLU A 98 10.30 19.20 -7.97
N THR A 99 10.65 18.01 -8.47
CA THR A 99 11.99 17.75 -9.03
C THR A 99 12.21 18.27 -10.44
N SER A 100 11.14 18.58 -11.18
CA SER A 100 11.22 19.18 -12.53
C SER A 100 11.32 20.72 -12.53
N GLY A 101 11.54 21.32 -11.35
CA GLY A 101 11.60 22.77 -11.16
C GLY A 101 10.23 23.43 -10.94
N GLY A 102 9.20 22.63 -10.66
CA GLY A 102 7.89 23.11 -10.25
C GLY A 102 7.87 23.67 -8.81
N PRO A 103 6.76 24.29 -8.39
CA PRO A 103 6.64 24.83 -7.05
C PRO A 103 6.64 23.70 -6.01
N LEU A 104 7.24 23.97 -4.85
CA LEU A 104 7.09 23.12 -3.66
C LEU A 104 5.61 22.98 -3.32
N ILE A 105 5.12 21.75 -3.23
CA ILE A 105 3.73 21.48 -2.93
C ILE A 105 3.54 21.62 -1.42
N PRO A 106 2.62 22.49 -0.95
CA PRO A 106 2.41 22.67 0.48
C PRO A 106 1.88 21.39 1.12
N LEU A 107 2.25 21.14 2.38
CA LEU A 107 1.92 19.92 3.12
C LEU A 107 0.40 19.61 3.11
N TRP A 108 -0.46 20.63 3.18
CA TRP A 108 -1.92 20.46 3.17
C TRP A 108 -2.42 19.83 1.87
N ALA A 109 -1.80 20.15 0.73
CA ALA A 109 -2.16 19.58 -0.56
C ALA A 109 -1.76 18.11 -0.65
N TRP A 110 -0.61 17.73 -0.08
CA TRP A 110 -0.20 16.34 0.08
C TRP A 110 -1.20 15.53 0.91
N LEU A 111 -1.62 16.08 2.05
CA LEU A 111 -2.62 15.46 2.92
C LEU A 111 -3.98 15.31 2.21
N ALA A 112 -4.43 16.33 1.49
CA ALA A 112 -5.68 16.30 0.73
C ALA A 112 -5.64 15.26 -0.39
N ALA A 113 -4.54 15.19 -1.16
CA ALA A 113 -4.37 14.20 -2.22
C ALA A 113 -4.32 12.76 -1.66
N GLY A 114 -3.63 12.57 -0.53
CA GLY A 114 -3.61 11.28 0.17
C GLY A 114 -5.00 10.84 0.66
N ALA A 115 -5.74 11.75 1.29
CA ALA A 115 -7.12 11.49 1.72
C ALA A 115 -8.03 11.15 0.53
N LEU A 116 -7.86 11.84 -0.60
CA LEU A 116 -8.61 11.58 -1.82
C LEU A 116 -8.27 10.20 -2.40
N ALA A 117 -6.99 9.79 -2.41
CA ALA A 117 -6.59 8.45 -2.84
C ALA A 117 -7.26 7.35 -1.99
N VAL A 118 -7.32 7.53 -0.67
CA VAL A 118 -8.02 6.62 0.24
C VAL A 118 -9.53 6.59 -0.06
N GLY A 119 -10.16 7.76 -0.22
CA GLY A 119 -11.57 7.87 -0.55
C GLY A 119 -11.94 7.18 -1.87
N VAL A 120 -11.11 7.36 -2.91
CA VAL A 120 -11.27 6.68 -4.20
C VAL A 120 -11.10 5.17 -4.05
N ALA A 121 -10.11 4.70 -3.29
CA ALA A 121 -9.89 3.27 -3.04
C ALA A 121 -11.11 2.61 -2.37
N LEU A 122 -11.72 3.28 -1.39
CA LEU A 122 -12.96 2.82 -0.75
C LEU A 122 -14.12 2.78 -1.74
N ALA A 123 -14.31 3.84 -2.53
CA ALA A 123 -15.38 3.90 -3.53
C ALA A 123 -15.24 2.82 -4.62
N VAL A 124 -14.02 2.61 -5.12
CA VAL A 124 -13.69 1.56 -6.09
C VAL A 124 -13.99 0.18 -5.50
N THR A 125 -13.53 -0.08 -4.28
CA THR A 125 -13.75 -1.38 -3.65
C THR A 125 -15.24 -1.67 -3.43
N ASN A 126 -16.00 -0.68 -2.96
CA ASN A 126 -17.45 -0.83 -2.79
C ASN A 126 -18.17 -1.05 -4.12
N ARG A 127 -17.69 -0.45 -5.22
CA ARG A 127 -18.30 -0.64 -6.54
C ARG A 127 -18.01 -2.02 -7.14
N PHE A 128 -16.80 -2.56 -6.98
CA PHE A 128 -16.39 -3.78 -7.67
C PHE A 128 -16.47 -5.06 -6.82
N VAL A 129 -16.58 -4.92 -5.50
CA VAL A 129 -16.66 -6.05 -4.55
C VAL A 129 -17.89 -5.95 -3.64
N GLY A 130 -18.65 -4.85 -3.75
CA GLY A 130 -19.85 -4.58 -2.95
C GLY A 130 -21.12 -5.27 -3.42
N GLU A 131 -21.14 -5.83 -4.63
CA GLU A 131 -22.29 -6.51 -5.25
C GLU A 131 -22.30 -8.02 -4.96
#